data_AF-A0A8X6QA33-F1
#
_entry.id   AF-A0A8X6QA33-F1
#
_cell.length_a   1.000
_cell.length_b   1.000
_cell.length_c   1.000
_cell.angle_alpha   90.00
_cell.angle_beta   90.00
_cell.angle_gamma   90.00
#
_symmetry.space_group_name_H-M   'P 1'
#
loop_
_entity.id
_entity.type
_entity.pdbx_description
1 polymer ?
#
loop_
_entity_poly.entity_id
_entity_poly.type
_entity_poly.pdbx_seq_one_letter_code
_entity_poly.pdbx_strand_id
1 'polypeptide(L)' 'PDAEMPKCEKDGSFAPLQCSEISKECWCVDRNGNVLVPPSTEVHSCD' A
#
# COMPACT_ATOMS: atom_id res chain seq x y z
N PRO A 1 10.85 -13.87 3.21
CA PRO A 1 11.25 -12.49 2.80
C PRO A 1 10.08 -11.92 2.02
N ASP A 2 9.09 -11.45 2.76
CA ASP A 2 7.76 -11.08 2.27
C ASP A 2 7.44 -9.62 2.65
N ALA A 3 8.46 -8.86 3.03
CA ALA A 3 8.31 -7.54 3.63
C ALA A 3 7.91 -6.43 2.64
N GLU A 4 7.79 -6.77 1.36
CA GLU A 4 7.47 -5.87 0.24
C GLU A 4 6.35 -6.45 -0.65
N MET A 5 5.69 -7.54 -0.25
CA MET A 5 4.61 -8.10 -1.07
C MET A 5 3.41 -7.14 -1.04
N PRO A 6 2.92 -6.66 -2.20
CA PRO A 6 1.79 -5.76 -2.22
C PRO A 6 0.55 -6.48 -1.72
N LYS A 7 -0.27 -5.74 -0.96
CA LYS A 7 -1.57 -6.20 -0.53
C LYS A 7 -2.55 -6.11 -1.70
N CYS A 8 -3.23 -7.22 -1.99
CA CYS A 8 -4.23 -7.28 -3.04
C CYS A 8 -5.61 -7.58 -2.46
N GLU A 9 -6.65 -7.08 -3.13
CA GLU A 9 -8.03 -7.45 -2.90
C GLU A 9 -8.34 -8.81 -3.55
N LYS A 10 -9.50 -9.39 -3.22
CA LYS A 10 -9.92 -10.71 -3.74
C LYS A 10 -10.10 -10.74 -5.26
N ASP A 11 -10.38 -9.60 -5.88
CA ASP A 11 -10.53 -9.46 -7.32
C ASP A 11 -9.19 -9.34 -8.06
N GLY A 12 -8.06 -9.35 -7.32
CA GLY A 12 -6.71 -9.24 -7.85
C GLY A 12 -6.23 -7.81 -8.05
N SER A 13 -7.06 -6.79 -7.76
CA SER A 13 -6.60 -5.40 -7.74
C SER A 13 -5.74 -5.11 -6.50
N PHE A 14 -4.95 -4.04 -6.56
CA PHE A 14 -4.20 -3.59 -5.38
C PHE A 14 -5.16 -3.05 -4.32
N ALA A 15 -4.93 -3.44 -3.07
CA ALA A 15 -5.60 -2.80 -1.95
C ALA A 15 -5.16 -1.32 -1.89
N PRO A 16 -6.07 -0.38 -1.58
CA PRO A 16 -5.77 1.05 -1.69
C PRO A 16 -4.67 1.50 -0.73
N LEU A 17 -4.53 0.84 0.43
CA LEU A 17 -3.45 1.08 1.39
C LEU A 17 -2.38 -0.01 1.27
N GLN A 18 -1.14 0.41 1.04
CA GLN A 18 0.06 -0.42 1.03
C GLN A 18 0.97 -0.01 2.18
N CYS A 19 1.58 -0.96 2.87
CA CYS A 19 2.48 -0.69 3.99
C CYS A 19 3.75 -1.55 3.87
N SER A 20 4.92 -0.93 4.04
CA SER A 20 6.20 -1.64 4.11
C SER A 20 6.44 -2.09 5.54
N GLU A 21 6.65 -3.39 5.74
CA GLU A 21 7.03 -3.91 7.06
C GLU A 21 8.47 -3.56 7.44
N ILE A 22 9.30 -3.12 6.47
CA ILE A 22 10.69 -2.70 6.71
C ILE A 22 10.72 -1.25 7.18
N SER A 23 10.20 -0.30 6.38
CA SER A 23 10.27 1.12 6.72
C SER A 23 9.19 1.56 7.72
N LYS A 24 8.15 0.73 7.89
CA LYS A 24 6.94 1.06 8.68
C LYS A 24 6.14 2.23 8.11
N GLU A 25 6.38 2.58 6.85
CA GLU A 25 5.62 3.59 6.13
C GLU A 25 4.50 2.93 5.33
N CYS A 26 3.41 3.67 5.13
CA CYS A 26 2.34 3.30 4.22
C CYS A 26 2.14 4.36 3.14
N TRP A 27 1.57 3.95 2.02
CA TRP A 27 1.21 4.80 0.90
C TRP A 27 -0.12 4.37 0.29
N CYS A 28 -0.81 5.30 -0.36
CA CYS A 28 -2.02 5.01 -1.11
C CYS A 28 -1.70 4.67 -2.56
N VAL A 29 -2.40 3.68 -3.11
CA VAL A 29 -2.33 3.29 -4.51
C VAL A 29 -3.72 3.22 -5.14
N ASP A 30 -3.79 3.37 -6.46
CA ASP A 30 -5.00 3.01 -7.20
C ASP A 30 -5.11 1.49 -7.43
N ARG A 31 -6.21 1.06 -8.08
CA ARG A 31 -6.47 -0.37 -8.39
C ARG A 31 -5.38 -1.04 -9.22
N ASN A 32 -4.56 -0.28 -9.94
CA ASN A 32 -3.47 -0.77 -10.78
C ASN A 32 -2.11 -0.71 -10.06
N GLY A 33 -2.06 -0.21 -8.82
CA GLY A 33 -0.84 -0.07 -8.04
C GLY A 33 -0.11 1.25 -8.24
N ASN A 34 -0.71 2.23 -8.93
CA ASN A 34 -0.08 3.55 -9.09
C ASN A 34 -0.13 4.31 -7.76
N VAL A 35 1.03 4.80 -7.31
CA VAL A 35 1.16 5.57 -6.08
C VAL A 35 0.43 6.91 -6.21
N LEU A 36 -0.48 7.18 -5.28
CA LEU A 36 -1.27 8.41 -5.20
C LEU A 36 -0.68 9.43 -4.22
N VAL A 37 -0.03 8.94 -3.16
CA VAL A 37 0.63 9.78 -2.15
C VAL A 37 1.99 9.20 -1.77
N PRO A 38 2.97 10.02 -1.39
CA PRO A 38 4.26 9.53 -0.91
C PRO A 38 4.12 8.61 0.32
N PRO A 39 5.03 7.65 0.49
CA PRO A 39 5.13 6.88 1.73
C PRO A 39 5.31 7.78 2.94
N SER A 40 4.59 7.50 4.00
CA SER A 40 4.71 8.18 5.29
C SER A 40 4.27 7.25 6.42
N THR A 41 4.82 7.46 7.61
CA THR A 41 4.38 6.80 8.84
C THR A 41 3.05 7.36 9.38
N GLU A 42 2.54 8.45 8.79
CA GLU A 42 1.26 9.07 9.19
C GLU A 42 0.06 8.56 8.37
N VAL A 43 0.30 7.88 7.26
CA VAL A 43 -0.75 7.31 6.41
C VAL A 43 -1.23 5.99 7.01
N HIS A 44 -2.50 5.92 7.41
CA HIS A 44 -3.10 4.72 8.01
C HIS A 44 -4.38 4.25 7.33
N SER A 45 -4.92 5.03 6.38
CA SER A 45 -6.10 4.70 5.57
C SER A 45 -6.04 5.45 4.24
N CYS A 46 -6.78 4.95 3.24
CA CYS A 46 -6.85 5.51 1.89
C CYS A 46 -8.30 5.64 1.39
N ASP A 47 -9.23 5.86 2.34
CA ASP A 47 -10.63 6.22 2.09
C ASP A 47 -10.75 7.61 1.43
#